data_AF-A0A945MHV8-F1
#
_entry.id   AF-A0A945MHV8-F1
#
_cell.length_a   1.000
_cell.length_b   1.000
_cell.length_c   1.000
_cell.angle_alpha   90.00
_cell.angle_beta   90.00
_cell.angle_gamma   90.00
#
_symmetry.space_group_name_H-M   'P 1'
#
loop_
_entity.id
_entity.type
_entity.pdbx_description
1 polymer ?
#
loop_
_entity_poly.entity_id
_entity_poly.type
_entity_poly.pdbx_seq_one_letter_code
_entity_poly.pdbx_strand_id
1 'polypeptide(L)'
;IGMIKGSRMDMIIEKATELGVKSIQPIMFDRCIKKKINIERAQRIIESAAKQSGRSFFPKFLPVSKLNNWISENTLNINILCHINGSDFLKGVLINDKKSYNIIIGPEGDFSDSELNTLDKIKPITINLGPRRLRSETSAIVGLANLNQILNY
;
A
#
# COMPACT_ATOMS: atom_id res chain seq x y z
N ILE A 1 1.56 2.08 3.52
CA ILE A 1 0.35 2.89 3.31
C ILE A 1 0.35 4.13 4.20
N GLY A 2 -0.04 5.29 3.68
CA GLY A 2 -0.18 6.51 4.47
C GLY A 2 -1.27 6.40 5.52
N MET A 3 -1.06 7.04 6.67
CA MET A 3 -2.01 6.94 7.77
C MET A 3 -3.25 7.82 7.53
N ILE A 4 -4.40 7.16 7.36
CA ILE A 4 -5.69 7.78 7.10
C ILE A 4 -6.66 7.62 8.29
N LYS A 5 -7.76 8.38 8.29
CA LYS A 5 -8.69 8.45 9.43
C LYS A 5 -9.65 7.28 9.49
N GLY A 6 -9.76 6.70 10.69
CA GLY A 6 -10.91 5.95 11.16
C GLY A 6 -11.24 4.72 10.32
N SER A 7 -12.53 4.55 10.01
CA SER A 7 -13.08 3.39 9.29
C SER A 7 -12.47 3.16 7.91
N ARG A 8 -11.87 4.18 7.28
CA ARG A 8 -11.18 4.01 6.00
C ARG A 8 -9.90 3.21 6.13
N MET A 9 -9.13 3.40 7.21
CA MET A 9 -7.95 2.59 7.47
C MET A 9 -8.34 1.14 7.74
N ASP A 10 -9.41 0.94 8.49
CA ASP A 10 -9.98 -0.39 8.76
C ASP A 10 -10.38 -1.09 7.46
N MET A 11 -11.05 -0.37 6.54
CA MET A 11 -11.41 -0.89 5.22
C MET A 11 -10.19 -1.32 4.41
N ILE A 12 -9.10 -0.56 4.44
CA ILE A 12 -7.89 -0.96 3.72
C ILE A 12 -7.27 -2.20 4.35
N ILE A 13 -7.22 -2.28 5.68
CA ILE A 13 -6.67 -3.44 6.38
C ILE A 13 -7.48 -4.70 6.04
N GLU A 14 -8.81 -4.59 6.07
CA GLU A 14 -9.74 -5.67 5.72
C GLU A 14 -9.55 -6.09 4.26
N LYS A 15 -9.65 -5.15 3.31
CA LYS A 15 -9.62 -5.49 1.87
C LYS A 15 -8.23 -5.86 1.37
N ALA A 16 -7.16 -5.28 1.90
CA ALA A 16 -5.82 -5.74 1.60
C ALA A 16 -5.60 -7.18 2.11
N THR A 17 -6.19 -7.53 3.27
CA THR A 17 -6.16 -8.90 3.77
C THR A 17 -6.92 -9.85 2.84
N GLU A 18 -8.12 -9.49 2.41
CA GLU A 18 -8.88 -10.30 1.43
C GLU A 18 -8.12 -10.47 0.11
N LEU A 19 -7.45 -9.41 -0.35
CA LEU A 19 -6.63 -9.39 -1.58
C LEU A 19 -5.26 -10.04 -1.43
N GLY A 20 -5.02 -10.82 -0.36
CA GLY A 20 -3.87 -11.72 -0.30
C GLY A 20 -2.52 -11.08 0.07
N VAL A 21 -2.48 -9.82 0.55
CA VAL A 21 -1.19 -9.20 0.95
C VAL A 21 -0.47 -10.04 2.00
N LYS A 22 0.86 -10.04 1.98
CA LYS A 22 1.69 -10.73 3.01
C LYS A 22 1.91 -9.87 4.25
N SER A 23 1.95 -8.55 4.09
CA SER A 23 2.15 -7.60 5.17
C SER A 23 1.53 -6.26 4.85
N ILE A 24 1.15 -5.52 5.90
CA ILE A 24 0.64 -4.16 5.83
C ILE A 24 1.51 -3.31 6.75
N GLN A 25 2.11 -2.25 6.22
CA GLN A 25 2.89 -1.31 7.02
C GLN A 25 2.34 0.11 6.89
N PRO A 26 1.92 0.74 8.00
CA PRO A 26 1.65 2.16 8.05
C PRO A 26 2.94 2.96 7.93
N ILE A 27 2.91 4.00 7.10
CA ILE A 27 4.02 4.94 6.92
C ILE A 27 3.52 6.33 7.32
N MET A 28 4.29 7.00 8.17
CA MET A 28 4.05 8.38 8.53
C MET A 28 4.57 9.29 7.42
N PHE A 29 3.64 9.85 6.65
CA PHE A 29 3.89 10.94 5.70
C PHE A 29 3.54 12.30 6.33
N ASP A 30 4.11 13.38 5.80
CA ASP A 30 3.99 14.77 6.24
C ASP A 30 2.53 15.20 6.35
N ARG A 31 1.71 14.79 5.37
CA ARG A 31 0.29 15.15 5.28
C ARG A 31 -0.64 14.08 5.86
N CYS A 32 -0.12 13.17 6.69
CA CYS A 32 -0.96 12.26 7.47
C CYS A 32 -1.71 13.03 8.56
N ILE A 33 -3.05 12.94 8.54
CA ILE A 33 -3.87 13.62 9.55
C ILE A 33 -3.87 12.84 10.88
N LYS A 34 -3.74 11.51 10.83
CA LYS A 34 -3.60 10.64 12.00
C LYS A 34 -2.14 10.29 12.22
N LYS A 35 -1.71 10.32 13.48
CA LYS A 35 -0.34 9.96 13.91
C LYS A 35 -0.24 8.65 14.70
N LYS A 36 -1.38 8.06 15.07
CA LYS A 36 -1.43 6.80 15.84
C LYS A 36 -2.45 5.86 15.22
N ILE A 37 -2.11 4.58 15.23
CA ILE A 37 -3.01 3.50 14.85
C ILE A 37 -3.19 2.56 16.04
N ASN A 38 -4.40 2.03 16.22
CA ASN A 38 -4.67 1.01 17.21
C ASN A 38 -4.30 -0.36 16.61
N ILE A 39 -3.17 -0.91 17.08
CA ILE A 39 -2.61 -2.17 16.57
C ILE A 39 -3.52 -3.35 16.88
N GLU A 40 -4.08 -3.43 18.09
CA GLU A 40 -5.00 -4.50 18.50
C GLU A 40 -6.28 -4.51 17.65
N ARG A 41 -6.78 -3.33 17.27
CA ARG A 41 -7.92 -3.21 16.34
C ARG A 41 -7.54 -3.71 14.95
N ALA A 42 -6.38 -3.30 14.43
CA ALA A 42 -5.89 -3.74 13.12
C ALA A 42 -5.71 -5.26 13.07
N GLN A 43 -5.14 -5.86 14.12
CA GLN A 43 -5.00 -7.32 14.25
C GLN A 43 -6.35 -8.02 14.24
N ARG A 44 -7.34 -7.55 15.00
CA ARG A 44 -8.70 -8.12 14.98
C ARG A 44 -9.36 -8.07 13.60
N ILE A 45 -9.18 -6.98 12.87
CA ILE A 45 -9.70 -6.85 11.49
C ILE A 45 -9.01 -7.86 10.58
N ILE A 46 -7.68 -7.98 10.67
CA ILE A 46 -6.91 -8.97 9.90
C ILE A 46 -7.39 -10.39 10.19
N GLU A 47 -7.55 -10.75 11.46
CA GLU A 47 -8.01 -12.10 11.84
C GLU A 47 -9.39 -12.40 11.28
N SER A 48 -10.32 -11.44 11.37
CA SER A 48 -11.67 -11.59 10.81
C SER A 48 -11.64 -11.74 9.30
N ALA A 49 -10.93 -10.86 8.59
CA ALA A 49 -10.83 -10.86 7.14
C ALA A 49 -10.11 -12.10 6.61
N ALA A 50 -9.01 -12.52 7.25
CA ALA A 50 -8.27 -13.72 6.87
C ALA A 50 -9.11 -14.99 7.04
N LYS A 51 -9.89 -15.11 8.13
CA LYS A 51 -10.82 -16.22 8.34
C LYS A 51 -11.93 -16.24 7.29
N GLN A 52 -12.55 -15.09 7.03
CA GLN A 52 -13.65 -14.98 6.05
C GLN A 52 -13.18 -15.31 4.63
N SER A 53 -11.97 -14.89 4.26
CA SER A 53 -11.38 -15.17 2.94
C SER A 53 -10.66 -16.52 2.84
N GLY A 54 -10.72 -17.35 3.88
CA GLY A 54 -10.15 -18.71 3.88
C GLY A 54 -8.62 -18.74 3.79
N ARG A 55 -7.92 -17.70 4.26
CA ARG A 55 -6.46 -17.62 4.16
C ARG A 55 -5.76 -18.55 5.13
N SER A 56 -4.81 -19.34 4.62
CA SER A 56 -3.93 -20.19 5.43
C SER A 56 -2.91 -19.41 6.26
N PHE A 57 -2.61 -18.16 5.88
CA PHE A 57 -1.65 -17.30 6.55
C PHE A 57 -2.23 -15.91 6.77
N PHE A 58 -2.00 -15.36 7.96
CA PHE A 58 -2.49 -14.05 8.33
C PHE A 58 -1.42 -13.00 7.98
N PRO A 59 -1.77 -11.90 7.31
CA PRO A 59 -0.80 -10.86 6.99
C PRO A 59 -0.19 -10.25 8.25
N LYS A 60 1.11 -9.96 8.19
CA LYS A 60 1.79 -9.25 9.28
C LYS A 60 1.37 -7.78 9.28
N PHE A 61 0.91 -7.28 10.42
CA PHE A 61 0.73 -5.84 10.64
C PHE A 61 2.00 -5.25 11.25
N LEU A 62 2.74 -4.47 10.48
CA LEU A 62 4.05 -3.95 10.87
C LEU A 62 3.92 -2.62 11.62
N PRO A 63 4.89 -2.27 12.51
CA PRO A 63 4.87 -1.01 13.23
C PRO A 63 4.85 0.21 12.31
N VAL A 64 4.34 1.34 12.80
CA VAL A 64 4.39 2.60 12.04
C VAL A 64 5.85 2.98 11.79
N SER A 65 6.22 3.19 10.51
CA SER A 65 7.57 3.59 10.12
C SER A 65 7.59 5.00 9.51
N LYS A 66 8.75 5.66 9.56
CA LYS A 66 9.01 6.88 8.77
C LYS A 66 9.39 6.49 7.35
N LEU A 67 9.12 7.35 6.37
CA LEU A 67 9.42 7.08 4.96
C LEU A 67 10.88 6.66 4.72
N ASN A 68 11.84 7.41 5.27
CA ASN A 68 13.27 7.12 5.10
C ASN A 68 13.68 5.75 5.65
N ASN A 69 13.16 5.37 6.83
CA ASN A 69 13.45 4.07 7.42
C ASN A 69 12.84 2.94 6.58
N TRP A 70 11.58 3.11 6.16
CA TRP A 70 10.92 2.14 5.30
C TRP A 70 11.69 1.92 3.99
N ILE A 71 12.19 2.99 3.36
CA ILE A 71 13.01 2.90 2.15
C ILE A 71 14.29 2.09 2.39
N SER A 72 15.00 2.34 3.50
CA SER A 72 16.24 1.60 3.81
C SER A 72 16.02 0.10 4.04
N GLU A 73 14.83 -0.28 4.49
CA GLU A 73 14.46 -1.67 4.77
C GLU A 73 13.91 -2.42 3.54
N ASN A 74 13.44 -1.70 2.51
CA ASN A 74 12.71 -2.25 1.36
C ASN A 74 13.48 -2.15 0.04
N THR A 75 14.77 -2.44 0.06
CA THR A 75 15.68 -2.28 -1.09
C THR A 75 15.58 -3.39 -2.15
N LEU A 76 15.09 -4.58 -1.78
CA LEU A 76 15.05 -5.76 -2.66
C LEU A 76 13.71 -5.93 -3.40
N ASN A 77 12.67 -5.22 -2.97
CA ASN A 77 11.32 -5.36 -3.51
C ASN A 77 11.11 -4.43 -4.71
N ILE A 78 10.22 -4.82 -5.62
CA ILE A 78 9.71 -3.92 -6.65
C ILE A 78 8.72 -2.97 -6.01
N ASN A 79 9.02 -1.68 -6.03
CA ASN A 79 8.18 -0.65 -5.43
C ASN A 79 7.26 -0.04 -6.49
N ILE A 80 5.95 -0.13 -6.27
CA ILE A 80 4.91 0.44 -7.12
C ILE A 80 4.28 1.61 -6.38
N LEU A 81 4.34 2.80 -6.98
CA LEU A 81 3.74 4.02 -6.43
C LEU A 81 2.44 4.32 -7.15
N CYS A 82 1.31 4.32 -6.45
CA CYS A 82 0.03 4.74 -7.03
C CYS A 82 -0.12 6.26 -6.92
N HIS A 83 -0.08 6.96 -8.04
CA HIS A 83 -0.16 8.42 -8.09
C HIS A 83 -0.79 8.89 -9.41
N ILE A 84 -1.54 9.99 -9.38
CA ILE A 84 -2.31 10.47 -10.55
C ILE A 84 -1.41 10.91 -11.71
N ASN A 85 -0.19 11.37 -11.42
CA ASN A 85 0.81 11.72 -12.43
C ASN A 85 1.65 10.50 -12.89
N GLY A 86 1.24 9.28 -12.53
CA GLY A 86 1.89 8.07 -13.00
C GLY A 86 1.55 7.75 -14.46
N SER A 87 2.23 6.74 -15.00
CA SER A 87 1.90 6.23 -16.34
C SER A 87 0.57 5.46 -16.33
N ASP A 88 -0.18 5.52 -17.44
CA ASP A 88 -1.55 4.99 -17.56
C ASP A 88 -1.69 3.47 -17.39
N PHE A 89 -0.59 2.73 -17.28
CA PHE A 89 -0.69 1.27 -17.23
C PHE A 89 0.50 0.62 -16.55
N LEU A 90 0.22 -0.46 -15.82
CA LEU A 90 1.19 -1.44 -15.33
C LEU A 90 1.91 -2.21 -16.48
N LYS A 91 1.81 -1.78 -17.74
CA LYS A 91 2.30 -2.48 -18.96
C LYS A 91 3.83 -2.50 -19.05
N GLY A 92 4.49 -1.76 -18.16
CA GLY A 92 5.94 -1.76 -17.99
C GLY A 92 6.41 -2.43 -16.69
N VAL A 93 5.52 -2.96 -15.85
CA VAL A 93 5.96 -3.80 -14.73
C VAL A 93 6.45 -5.10 -15.33
N LEU A 94 7.76 -5.23 -15.46
CA LEU A 94 8.41 -6.52 -15.69
C LEU A 94 8.04 -7.43 -14.52
N ILE A 95 7.04 -8.27 -14.77
CA ILE A 95 6.60 -9.28 -13.82
C ILE A 95 7.79 -10.22 -13.63
N ASN A 96 8.31 -10.20 -12.41
CA ASN A 96 9.29 -11.14 -11.95
C ASN A 96 8.70 -11.90 -10.78
N ASP A 97 8.31 -13.14 -11.03
CA ASP A 97 7.67 -14.06 -10.09
C ASP A 97 8.59 -14.38 -8.89
N LYS A 98 9.90 -14.12 -9.03
CA LYS A 98 10.90 -14.30 -7.97
C LYS A 98 11.05 -13.08 -7.05
N LYS A 99 10.38 -11.97 -7.35
CA LYS A 99 10.46 -10.74 -6.54
C LYS A 99 9.18 -10.48 -5.76
N SER A 100 9.35 -9.86 -4.59
CA SER A 100 8.24 -9.32 -3.82
C SER A 100 7.91 -7.90 -4.30
N TYR A 101 6.63 -7.53 -4.20
CA TYR A 101 6.12 -6.24 -4.62
C TYR A 101 5.60 -5.45 -3.42
N ASN A 102 5.87 -4.16 -3.41
CA ASN A 102 5.30 -3.20 -2.48
C ASN A 102 4.37 -2.27 -3.26
N ILE A 103 3.14 -2.09 -2.76
CA ILE A 103 2.25 -1.02 -3.24
C ILE A 103 2.28 0.14 -2.24
N ILE A 104 2.68 1.30 -2.73
CA ILE A 104 2.81 2.54 -1.96
C ILE A 104 1.59 3.41 -2.27
N ILE A 105 0.80 3.63 -1.23
CA ILE A 105 -0.41 4.47 -1.26
C ILE A 105 -0.20 5.65 -0.32
N GLY A 106 -0.42 6.86 -0.83
CA GLY A 106 -0.28 8.11 -0.09
C GLY A 106 -1.42 8.36 0.91
N PRO A 107 -1.25 9.36 1.81
CA PRO A 107 -2.28 9.76 2.76
C PRO A 107 -3.39 10.58 2.07
N GLU A 108 -4.40 10.97 2.83
CA GLU A 108 -5.52 11.80 2.36
C GLU A 108 -5.08 13.16 1.78
N GLY A 109 -4.00 13.74 2.32
CA GLY A 109 -3.45 15.02 1.86
C GLY A 109 -2.47 14.90 0.68
N ASP A 110 -2.38 13.72 0.07
CA ASP A 110 -1.36 13.37 -0.92
C ASP A 110 0.08 13.44 -0.38
N PHE A 111 1.05 13.10 -1.21
CA PHE A 111 2.47 13.24 -0.90
C PHE A 111 2.90 14.72 -0.93
N SER A 112 3.88 15.08 -0.10
CA SER A 112 4.63 16.33 -0.26
C SER A 112 5.68 16.20 -1.37
N ASP A 113 6.14 17.33 -1.92
CA ASP A 113 7.19 17.32 -2.95
C ASP A 113 8.49 16.70 -2.42
N SER A 114 8.81 16.92 -1.14
CA SER A 114 9.96 16.28 -0.48
C SER A 114 9.81 14.77 -0.38
N GLU A 115 8.60 14.26 -0.17
CA GLU A 115 8.32 12.83 -0.12
C GLU A 115 8.38 12.18 -1.48
N LEU A 116 7.83 12.82 -2.52
CA LEU A 116 7.97 12.38 -3.90
C LEU A 116 9.45 12.30 -4.30
N ASN A 117 10.23 13.36 -4.05
CA ASN A 117 11.67 13.37 -4.30
C ASN A 117 12.42 12.26 -3.53
N THR A 118 11.94 11.91 -2.34
CA THR A 118 12.53 10.83 -1.53
C THR A 118 12.15 9.46 -2.09
N LEU A 119 10.90 9.27 -2.49
CA LEU A 119 10.42 8.06 -3.16
C LEU A 119 11.12 7.88 -4.52
N ASP A 120 11.41 8.93 -5.27
CA ASP A 120 12.09 8.82 -6.56
C ASP A 120 13.50 8.19 -6.44
N LYS A 121 14.14 8.28 -5.27
CA LYS A 121 15.45 7.64 -5.01
C LYS A 121 15.39 6.11 -5.10
N ILE A 122 14.24 5.51 -4.81
CA ILE A 122 14.01 4.06 -4.97
C ILE A 122 13.51 3.67 -6.36
N LYS A 123 13.44 4.65 -7.29
CA LYS A 123 13.00 4.48 -8.68
C LYS A 123 11.73 3.62 -8.79
N PRO A 124 10.63 4.02 -8.12
CA PRO A 124 9.43 3.22 -8.08
C PRO A 124 8.79 3.21 -9.47
N ILE A 125 8.03 2.16 -9.74
CA ILE A 125 7.15 2.12 -10.90
C ILE A 125 5.90 2.92 -10.54
N THR A 126 5.80 4.14 -11.06
CA THR A 126 4.69 5.05 -10.75
C THR A 126 3.54 4.82 -11.72
N ILE A 127 2.39 4.43 -11.19
CA ILE A 127 1.20 4.04 -11.95
C ILE A 127 0.03 4.94 -11.65
N ASN A 128 -0.73 5.23 -12.70
CA ASN A 128 -2.05 5.84 -12.61
C ASN A 128 -3.13 4.73 -12.53
N LEU A 129 -4.14 4.94 -11.69
CA LEU A 129 -5.27 4.01 -11.51
C LEU A 129 -6.56 4.52 -12.20
N GLY A 130 -6.39 5.44 -13.16
CA GLY A 130 -7.46 5.98 -14.00
C GLY A 130 -7.53 7.51 -13.93
N PRO A 131 -8.38 8.15 -14.76
CA PRO A 131 -8.36 9.60 -14.95
C PRO A 131 -8.91 10.41 -13.76
N ARG A 132 -9.39 9.74 -12.71
CA ARG A 132 -10.04 10.37 -11.55
C ARG A 132 -9.13 10.27 -10.34
N ARG A 133 -9.11 11.33 -9.54
CA ARG A 133 -8.45 11.29 -8.23
C ARG A 133 -9.21 10.34 -7.31
N LEU A 134 -8.60 9.19 -7.04
CA LEU A 134 -9.14 8.19 -6.13
C LEU A 134 -8.81 8.53 -4.68
N ARG A 135 -9.68 8.11 -3.76
CA ARG A 135 -9.36 8.15 -2.33
C ARG A 135 -8.30 7.11 -1.99
N SER A 136 -7.54 7.31 -0.92
CA SER A 136 -6.48 6.39 -0.50
C SER A 136 -6.97 4.94 -0.36
N GLU A 137 -8.17 4.73 0.21
CA GLU A 137 -8.77 3.40 0.34
C GLU A 137 -9.10 2.76 -0.99
N THR A 138 -9.65 3.52 -1.92
CA THR A 138 -9.95 3.05 -3.28
C THR A 138 -8.68 2.74 -4.04
N SER A 139 -7.67 3.61 -3.96
CA SER A 139 -6.36 3.39 -4.60
C SER A 139 -5.67 2.13 -4.09
N ALA A 140 -5.74 1.85 -2.78
CA ALA A 140 -5.17 0.65 -2.19
C ALA A 140 -5.84 -0.62 -2.75
N ILE A 141 -7.17 -0.65 -2.76
CA ILE A 141 -7.96 -1.80 -3.23
C ILE A 141 -7.73 -2.05 -4.72
N VAL A 142 -7.86 -1.00 -5.55
CA VAL A 142 -7.69 -1.10 -7.01
C VAL A 142 -6.25 -1.44 -7.38
N GLY A 143 -5.26 -0.83 -6.72
CA GLY A 143 -3.86 -1.12 -6.95
C GLY A 143 -3.51 -2.59 -6.67
N LEU A 144 -4.01 -3.12 -5.55
CA LEU A 144 -3.81 -4.54 -5.19
C LEU A 144 -4.54 -5.48 -6.15
N ALA A 145 -5.80 -5.20 -6.48
CA ALA A 145 -6.57 -6.03 -7.41
C ALA A 145 -5.90 -6.10 -8.79
N ASN A 146 -5.45 -4.97 -9.32
CA ASN A 146 -4.74 -4.90 -10.59
C ASN A 146 -3.40 -5.65 -10.53
N LEU A 147 -2.65 -5.52 -9.43
CA LEU A 147 -1.39 -6.25 -9.27
C LEU A 147 -1.63 -7.77 -9.24
N ASN A 148 -2.62 -8.25 -8.48
CA ASN A 148 -2.94 -9.68 -8.42
C ASN A 148 -3.33 -10.23 -9.81
N GLN A 149 -4.16 -9.50 -10.54
CA GLN A 149 -4.55 -9.88 -11.90
C GLN A 149 -3.35 -10.03 -12.83
N ILE A 150 -2.34 -9.16 -12.68
CA ILE A 150 -1.12 -9.19 -13.48
C ILE A 150 -0.21 -10.34 -13.05
N LEU A 151 -0.07 -10.58 -11.75
CA LEU A 151 0.75 -11.66 -11.20
C LEU A 151 0.12 -13.06 -11.38
N ASN A 152 -1.10 -13.15 -11.93
CA ASN A 152 -1.91 -14.37 -11.96
C ASN A 152 -2.04 -15.01 -10.56
N TYR A 153 -2.21 -14.15 -9.55
CA TYR A 153 -2.38 -14.54 -8.16
C TYR A 153 -3.85 -14.72 -7.80
#